data_AF-A0A537G7H8-F1
#
_entry.id   AF-A0A537G7H8-F1
#
_cell.length_a   1.000
_cell.length_b   1.000
_cell.length_c   1.000
_cell.angle_alpha   90.00
_cell.angle_beta   90.00
_cell.angle_gamma   90.00
#
_symmetry.space_group_name_H-M   'P 1'
#
loop_
_entity.id
_entity.type
_entity.pdbx_description
1 polymer ?
#
loop_
_entity_poly.entity_id
_entity_poly.type
_entity_poly.pdbx_seq_one_letter_code
_entity_poly.pdbx_strand_id
1 'polypeptide(L)'
;MDHALAWAVIGLVLVIAELLTGTFYLVMLGVAAFGAAGAAYLGVDFSVQVIVAALVAAVGCYGVHVYRAKNRSEQMPPIDAGNPARFESWIDARARLARVRYRGASWDARVEDAEALEPGATVYVLATDGNTLKVAKNRPA
;
A
#
# COMPACT_ATOMS: atom_id res chain seq x y z
N MET A 1 17.50 -16.80 32.76
CA MET A 1 16.14 -16.54 32.26
C MET A 1 15.74 -17.74 31.44
N ASP A 2 14.57 -18.34 31.69
CA ASP A 2 14.08 -19.43 30.85
C ASP A 2 13.97 -18.94 29.40
N HIS A 3 14.71 -19.57 28.50
CA HIS A 3 14.77 -19.17 27.09
C HIS A 3 13.38 -19.12 26.43
N ALA A 4 12.48 -20.03 26.85
CA ALA A 4 11.09 -20.04 26.44
C ALA A 4 10.34 -18.76 26.86
N LEU A 5 10.54 -18.29 28.09
CA LEU A 5 9.95 -17.06 28.60
C LEU A 5 10.48 -15.83 27.86
N ALA A 6 11.79 -15.79 27.57
CA ALA A 6 12.39 -14.69 26.82
C ALA A 6 11.78 -14.57 25.41
N TRP A 7 11.66 -15.70 24.70
CA TRP A 7 11.03 -15.73 23.37
C TRP A 7 9.54 -15.36 23.40
N ALA A 8 8.80 -15.83 24.40
CA ALA A 8 7.38 -15.47 24.55
C ALA A 8 7.18 -13.97 24.82
N VAL A 9 8.03 -13.36 25.66
CA VAL A 9 7.99 -11.93 25.95
C VAL A 9 8.34 -11.12 24.70
N ILE A 10 9.38 -11.51 23.98
CA ILE A 10 9.76 -10.85 22.71
C ILE A 10 8.61 -10.95 21.71
N GLY A 11 8.00 -12.11 21.57
CA GLY A 11 6.86 -12.32 20.66
C GLY A 11 5.66 -11.43 21.00
N LEU A 12 5.33 -11.33 22.30
CA LEU A 12 4.25 -10.47 22.78
C LEU A 12 4.54 -8.98 22.52
N VAL A 13 5.76 -8.52 22.80
CA VAL A 13 6.17 -7.11 22.56
C VAL A 13 6.06 -6.76 21.08
N LEU A 14 6.45 -7.67 20.19
CA LEU A 14 6.36 -7.45 18.74
C LEU A 14 4.92 -7.35 18.24
N VAL A 15 4.01 -8.18 18.78
CA VAL A 15 2.57 -8.10 18.47
C VAL A 15 1.97 -6.79 18.98
N ILE A 16 2.31 -6.37 20.21
CA ILE A 16 1.85 -5.08 20.76
C ILE A 16 2.37 -3.91 19.92
N ALA A 17 3.65 -3.93 19.56
CA ALA A 17 4.27 -2.89 18.72
C ALA A 17 3.58 -2.79 17.36
N GLU A 18 3.19 -3.92 16.75
CA GLU A 18 2.42 -3.90 15.50
C GLU A 18 1.07 -3.21 15.67
N LEU A 19 0.31 -3.56 16.71
CA LEU A 19 -1.03 -2.99 16.92
C LEU A 19 -0.96 -1.46 17.09
N LEU A 20 0.18 -0.93 17.57
CA LEU A 20 0.45 0.50 17.68
C LEU A 20 0.89 1.14 16.36
N THR A 21 1.62 0.42 15.49
CA THR A 21 2.10 0.95 14.20
C THR A 21 1.12 0.75 13.04
N GLY A 22 0.15 -0.16 13.18
CA GLY A 22 -0.82 -0.49 12.13
C GLY A 22 -0.19 -1.20 10.92
N THR A 23 0.98 -1.82 11.10
CA THR A 23 1.67 -2.58 10.05
C THR A 23 1.34 -4.09 10.13
N PHE A 24 1.96 -4.93 9.29
CA PHE A 24 1.79 -6.40 9.30
C PHE A 24 3.12 -7.19 9.39
N TYR A 25 4.24 -6.48 9.61
CA TYR A 25 5.57 -7.10 9.69
C TYR A 25 5.93 -7.55 11.12
N LEU A 26 5.48 -6.77 12.12
CA LEU A 26 5.52 -7.00 13.57
C LEU A 26 5.06 -8.39 13.97
N VAL A 27 3.84 -8.72 13.51
CA VAL A 27 3.09 -9.91 13.91
C VAL A 27 3.79 -11.18 13.46
N MET A 28 4.40 -11.22 12.28
CA MET A 28 5.11 -12.41 11.82
C MET A 28 6.41 -12.68 12.58
N LEU A 29 7.13 -11.62 12.98
CA LEU A 29 8.26 -11.76 13.88
C LEU A 29 7.80 -12.22 15.28
N GLY A 30 6.60 -11.78 15.70
CA GLY A 30 5.94 -12.27 16.92
C GLY A 30 5.62 -13.76 16.88
N VAL A 31 4.97 -14.23 15.80
CA VAL A 31 4.67 -15.67 15.59
C VAL A 31 5.94 -16.50 15.53
N ALA A 32 7.00 -15.99 14.90
CA ALA A 32 8.32 -16.62 14.87
C ALA A 32 8.90 -16.81 16.27
N ALA A 33 8.83 -15.77 17.11
CA ALA A 33 9.29 -15.82 18.48
C ALA A 33 8.46 -16.80 19.32
N PHE A 34 7.15 -16.90 19.13
CA PHE A 34 6.34 -17.94 19.78
C PHE A 34 6.70 -19.36 19.32
N GLY A 35 7.03 -19.55 18.05
CA GLY A 35 7.57 -20.82 17.54
C GLY A 35 8.89 -21.21 18.22
N ALA A 36 9.81 -20.24 18.38
CA ALA A 36 11.06 -20.44 19.11
C ALA A 36 10.83 -20.73 20.61
N ALA A 37 9.84 -20.10 21.24
CA ALA A 37 9.44 -20.40 22.61
C ALA A 37 8.94 -21.84 22.76
N GLY A 38 8.15 -22.34 21.79
CA GLY A 38 7.71 -23.74 21.74
C GLY A 38 8.87 -24.72 21.57
N ALA A 39 9.83 -24.41 20.70
CA ALA A 39 11.05 -25.21 20.53
C ALA A 39 11.92 -25.21 21.81
N ALA A 40 12.03 -24.07 22.49
CA ALA A 40 12.73 -23.97 23.76
C ALA A 40 12.03 -24.79 24.86
N TYR A 41 10.70 -24.82 24.88
CA TYR A 41 9.91 -25.66 25.80
C TYR A 41 10.15 -27.16 25.57
N LEU A 42 10.37 -27.56 24.31
CA LEU A 42 10.72 -28.94 23.94
C LEU A 42 12.21 -29.30 24.22
N GLY A 43 12.99 -28.38 24.81
CA GLY A 43 14.39 -28.62 25.18
C GLY A 43 15.37 -28.61 23.99
N VAL A 44 14.96 -28.03 22.86
CA VAL A 44 15.77 -27.99 21.63
C VAL A 44 16.86 -26.93 21.74
N ASP A 45 18.03 -27.20 21.15
CA ASP A 45 19.21 -26.32 21.20
C ASP A 45 18.92 -24.88 20.73
N PHE A 46 19.57 -23.91 21.37
CA PHE A 46 19.38 -22.48 21.08
C PHE A 46 19.64 -22.14 19.60
N SER A 47 20.62 -22.80 18.96
CA SER A 47 20.92 -22.60 17.55
C SER A 47 19.71 -22.93 16.66
N VAL A 48 18.97 -23.99 17.00
CA VAL A 48 17.75 -24.40 16.27
C VAL A 48 16.61 -23.42 16.52
N GLN A 49 16.49 -22.89 17.74
CA GLN A 49 15.48 -21.87 18.06
C GLN A 49 15.65 -20.61 17.20
N VAL A 50 16.90 -20.14 17.03
CA VAL A 50 17.23 -18.98 16.20
C VAL A 50 16.93 -19.25 14.72
N ILE A 51 17.25 -20.43 14.21
CA ILE A 51 16.96 -20.82 12.82
C ILE A 51 15.46 -20.85 12.56
N VAL A 52 14.68 -21.44 13.46
CA VAL A 52 13.21 -21.48 13.35
C VAL A 52 12.62 -20.08 13.38
N ALA A 53 13.07 -19.22 14.29
CA ALA A 53 12.63 -17.82 14.34
C ALA A 53 12.96 -17.07 13.03
N ALA A 54 14.19 -17.22 12.52
CA ALA A 54 14.61 -16.58 11.28
C ALA A 54 13.77 -17.03 10.07
N LEU A 55 13.48 -18.33 9.97
CA LEU A 55 12.67 -18.88 8.87
C LEU A 55 11.23 -18.37 8.90
N VAL A 56 10.57 -18.40 10.07
CA VAL A 56 9.18 -17.94 10.20
C VAL A 56 9.08 -16.43 9.92
N ALA A 57 10.05 -15.64 10.40
CA ALA A 57 10.12 -14.21 10.14
C ALA A 57 10.30 -13.90 8.65
N ALA A 58 11.21 -14.60 7.98
CA ALA A 58 11.49 -14.40 6.55
C ALA A 58 10.28 -14.74 5.68
N VAL A 59 9.63 -15.89 5.93
CA VAL A 59 8.43 -16.32 5.19
C VAL A 59 7.28 -15.35 5.41
N GLY A 60 7.07 -14.91 6.65
CA GLY A 60 6.03 -13.96 6.98
C GLY A 60 6.20 -12.60 6.30
N CYS A 61 7.40 -12.03 6.42
CA CYS A 61 7.75 -10.75 5.79
C CYS A 61 7.58 -10.81 4.26
N TYR A 62 8.03 -11.89 3.64
CA TYR A 62 7.86 -12.11 2.21
C TYR A 62 6.38 -12.21 1.82
N GLY A 63 5.57 -12.95 2.58
CA GLY A 63 4.13 -13.07 2.36
C GLY A 63 3.40 -11.72 2.39
N VAL A 64 3.72 -10.86 3.36
CA VAL A 64 3.14 -9.51 3.46
C VAL A 64 3.63 -8.61 2.33
N HIS A 65 4.90 -8.70 1.96
CA HIS A 65 5.45 -7.96 0.82
C HIS A 65 4.71 -8.31 -0.47
N VAL A 66 4.54 -9.60 -0.76
CA VAL A 66 3.81 -10.10 -1.92
C VAL A 66 2.34 -9.68 -1.88
N TYR A 67 1.68 -9.80 -0.72
CA TYR A 67 0.29 -9.39 -0.56
C TYR A 67 0.10 -7.89 -0.82
N ARG A 68 0.94 -7.03 -0.23
CA ARG A 68 0.90 -5.58 -0.47
C ARG A 68 1.23 -5.21 -1.91
N ALA A 69 2.19 -5.90 -2.54
CA ALA A 69 2.52 -5.68 -3.94
C ALA A 69 1.33 -6.03 -4.84
N LYS A 70 0.63 -7.13 -4.53
CA LYS A 70 -0.54 -7.60 -5.27
C LYS A 70 -1.77 -6.71 -5.06
N ASN A 71 -2.01 -6.24 -3.83
CA ASN A 71 -3.15 -5.40 -3.47
C ASN A 71 -2.93 -3.90 -3.65
N ARG A 72 -1.75 -3.46 -4.15
CA ARG A 72 -1.51 -2.04 -4.46
C ARG A 72 -2.44 -1.53 -5.57
N SER A 73 -2.97 -2.40 -6.43
CA SER A 73 -3.95 -2.03 -7.47
C SER A 73 -5.39 -1.96 -6.97
N GLU A 74 -5.71 -2.51 -5.79
CA GLU A 74 -7.05 -2.50 -5.19
C GLU A 74 -7.17 -1.44 -4.09
N GLN A 75 -6.37 -0.38 -4.16
CA GLN A 75 -6.69 0.81 -3.37
C GLN A 75 -8.01 1.35 -3.92
N MET A 76 -9.02 1.44 -3.04
CA MET A 76 -10.36 1.93 -3.35
C MET A 76 -10.30 3.11 -4.32
N PRO A 77 -11.22 3.19 -5.30
CA PRO A 77 -11.31 4.34 -6.19
C PRO A 77 -11.19 5.60 -5.33
N PRO A 78 -10.28 6.54 -5.67
CA PRO A 78 -10.13 7.76 -4.90
C PRO A 78 -11.52 8.37 -4.67
N ILE A 79 -11.76 8.96 -3.49
CA ILE A 79 -13.07 9.58 -3.14
C ILE A 79 -13.58 10.55 -4.23
N ASP A 80 -12.66 11.05 -5.05
CA ASP A 80 -12.91 11.98 -6.15
C ASP A 80 -13.14 11.33 -7.52
N ALA A 81 -13.04 10.01 -7.62
CA ALA A 81 -13.29 9.26 -8.85
C ALA A 81 -14.74 9.46 -9.29
N GLY A 82 -14.92 9.89 -10.54
CA GLY A 82 -16.21 10.23 -11.14
C GLY A 82 -16.64 11.69 -10.97
N ASN A 83 -15.87 12.53 -10.27
CA ASN A 83 -16.19 13.96 -10.19
C ASN A 83 -15.88 14.66 -11.53
N PRO A 84 -16.76 15.57 -12.00
CA PRO A 84 -16.52 16.34 -13.21
C PRO A 84 -15.45 17.41 -12.97
N ALA A 85 -14.52 17.53 -13.90
CA ALA A 85 -13.59 18.62 -14.06
C ALA A 85 -13.77 19.25 -15.45
N ARG A 86 -13.40 20.52 -15.59
CA ARG A 86 -13.49 21.23 -16.87
C ARG A 86 -12.11 21.31 -17.50
N PHE A 87 -11.96 20.82 -18.71
CA PHE A 87 -10.72 20.95 -19.47
C PHE A 87 -10.45 22.44 -19.79
N GLU A 88 -9.27 22.95 -19.46
CA GLU A 88 -8.87 24.34 -19.75
C GLU A 88 -7.98 24.39 -20.99
N SER A 89 -6.86 23.68 -21.00
CA SER A 89 -5.91 23.69 -22.11
C SER A 89 -4.96 22.48 -22.07
N TRP A 90 -4.32 22.19 -23.21
CA TRP A 90 -3.18 21.26 -23.24
C TRP A 90 -1.92 21.99 -22.74
N ILE A 91 -1.19 21.35 -21.83
CA ILE A 91 0.18 21.76 -21.45
C ILE A 91 1.15 21.13 -22.43
N ASP A 92 1.01 19.82 -22.65
CA ASP A 92 1.74 19.06 -23.66
C ASP A 92 0.84 17.95 -24.21
N ALA A 93 0.36 18.14 -25.44
CA ALA A 93 -0.50 17.17 -26.11
C ALA A 93 0.22 15.84 -26.42
N ARG A 94 1.54 15.83 -26.63
CA ARG A 94 2.31 14.60 -26.87
C ARG A 94 2.48 13.79 -25.58
N ALA A 95 2.73 14.47 -24.47
CA ALA A 95 2.81 13.84 -23.14
C ALA A 95 1.44 13.61 -22.49
N ARG A 96 0.35 13.99 -23.16
CA ARG A 96 -1.04 13.97 -22.67
C ARG A 96 -1.23 14.75 -21.36
N LEU A 97 -0.46 15.81 -21.17
CA LEU A 97 -0.58 16.71 -20.03
C LEU A 97 -1.50 17.87 -20.38
N ALA A 98 -2.50 18.08 -19.56
CA ALA A 98 -3.49 19.11 -19.70
C ALA A 98 -3.68 19.85 -18.39
N ARG A 99 -4.29 21.02 -18.46
CA ARG A 99 -4.76 21.76 -17.31
C ARG A 99 -6.27 21.66 -17.24
N VAL A 100 -6.79 21.33 -16.06
CA VAL A 100 -8.22 21.19 -15.80
C VAL A 100 -8.62 22.03 -14.59
N ARG A 101 -9.83 22.60 -14.64
CA ARG A 101 -10.47 23.23 -13.49
C ARG A 101 -11.17 22.15 -12.68
N TYR A 102 -10.70 21.93 -11.47
CA TYR A 102 -11.29 20.98 -10.52
C TYR A 102 -11.45 21.66 -9.16
N ARG A 103 -12.67 21.59 -8.59
CA ARG A 103 -13.03 22.22 -7.30
C ARG A 103 -12.63 23.71 -7.20
N GLY A 104 -12.80 24.45 -8.29
CA GLY A 104 -12.50 25.89 -8.34
C GLY A 104 -11.04 26.26 -8.56
N ALA A 105 -10.10 25.30 -8.56
CA ALA A 105 -8.68 25.54 -8.82
C ALA A 105 -8.22 24.88 -10.13
N SER A 106 -7.19 25.44 -10.77
CA SER A 106 -6.54 24.82 -11.92
C SER A 106 -5.55 23.76 -11.44
N TRP A 107 -5.71 22.54 -11.92
CA TRP A 107 -4.87 21.39 -11.63
C TRP A 107 -4.22 20.87 -12.90
N ASP A 108 -3.01 20.33 -12.77
CA ASP A 108 -2.41 19.57 -13.85
C ASP A 108 -3.06 18.18 -13.91
N ALA A 109 -3.35 17.73 -15.11
CA ALA A 109 -4.01 16.47 -15.36
C ALA A 109 -3.34 15.71 -16.50
N ARG A 110 -3.36 14.38 -16.42
CA ARG A 110 -3.01 13.49 -17.51
C ARG A 110 -4.28 12.91 -18.09
N VAL A 111 -4.48 13.13 -19.39
CA VAL A 111 -5.63 12.63 -20.13
C VAL A 111 -5.33 11.19 -20.57
N GLU A 112 -6.18 10.24 -20.18
CA GLU A 112 -5.97 8.82 -20.52
C GLU A 112 -6.38 8.53 -21.96
N ASP A 113 -7.49 9.12 -22.41
CA ASP A 113 -7.98 9.03 -23.78
C ASP A 113 -7.10 9.83 -24.76
N ALA A 114 -6.89 9.27 -25.95
CA ALA A 114 -6.13 9.93 -27.04
C ALA A 114 -7.00 10.91 -27.87
N GLU A 115 -8.23 11.17 -27.44
CA GLU A 115 -9.15 12.02 -28.18
C GLU A 115 -8.82 13.50 -27.95
N ALA A 116 -8.87 14.30 -29.02
CA ALA A 116 -8.60 15.73 -28.95
C ALA A 116 -9.68 16.41 -28.09
N LEU A 117 -9.31 16.82 -26.88
CA LEU A 117 -10.17 17.60 -26.00
C LEU A 117 -10.08 19.09 -26.36
N GLU A 118 -11.24 19.73 -26.46
CA GLU A 118 -11.36 21.17 -26.65
C GLU A 118 -11.50 21.89 -25.30
N PRO A 119 -10.97 23.13 -25.18
CA PRO A 119 -11.21 24.01 -24.03
C PRO A 119 -12.71 24.10 -23.68
N GLY A 120 -13.05 23.82 -22.42
CA GLY A 120 -14.42 23.80 -21.92
C GLY A 120 -15.09 22.43 -21.89
N ALA A 121 -14.47 21.39 -22.48
CA ALA A 121 -14.97 20.03 -22.40
C ALA A 121 -15.07 19.54 -20.94
N THR A 122 -16.10 18.74 -20.65
CA THR A 122 -16.23 18.06 -19.35
C THR A 122 -15.44 16.76 -19.40
N VAL A 123 -14.55 16.58 -18.42
CA VAL A 123 -13.80 15.35 -18.19
C VAL A 123 -14.08 14.85 -16.78
N TYR A 124 -13.91 13.57 -16.54
CA TYR A 124 -14.14 12.95 -15.24
C TYR A 124 -12.82 12.53 -14.62
N VAL A 125 -12.64 12.83 -13.34
CA VAL A 125 -11.46 12.38 -12.58
C VAL A 125 -11.56 10.87 -12.40
N LEU A 126 -10.51 10.15 -12.80
CA LEU A 126 -10.37 8.71 -12.60
C LEU A 126 -9.61 8.42 -11.30
N ALA A 127 -8.49 9.13 -11.11
CA ALA A 127 -7.65 8.98 -9.94
C ALA A 127 -6.79 10.22 -9.72
N THR A 128 -6.21 10.33 -8.52
CA THR A 128 -5.23 11.36 -8.17
C THR A 128 -3.87 10.72 -8.01
N ASP A 129 -2.88 11.17 -8.79
CA ASP A 129 -1.49 10.72 -8.74
C ASP A 129 -0.61 11.86 -8.21
N GLY A 130 -0.47 11.93 -6.88
CA GLY A 130 0.20 13.04 -6.20
C GLY A 130 -0.49 14.38 -6.46
N ASN A 131 0.17 15.26 -7.21
CA ASN A 131 -0.36 16.57 -7.60
C ASN A 131 -0.95 16.60 -9.02
N THR A 132 -1.08 15.45 -9.68
CA THR A 132 -1.63 15.34 -11.04
C THR A 132 -2.91 14.51 -11.03
N LEU A 133 -3.97 15.02 -11.64
CA LEU A 133 -5.21 14.27 -11.81
C LEU A 133 -5.13 13.36 -13.04
N LYS A 134 -5.61 12.13 -12.96
CA LYS A 134 -5.90 11.31 -14.15
C LYS A 134 -7.34 11.57 -14.55
N VAL A 135 -7.56 11.95 -15.80
CA VAL A 135 -8.90 12.30 -16.31
C VAL A 135 -9.21 11.57 -17.61
N ALA A 136 -10.48 11.24 -17.81
CA ALA A 136 -11.00 10.68 -19.05
C ALA A 136 -12.27 11.42 -19.48
N LYS A 137 -12.63 11.30 -20.77
CA LYS A 137 -13.84 11.93 -21.30
C LYS A 137 -15.09 11.19 -20.82
N ASN A 138 -14.99 9.87 -20.71
CA ASN A 138 -16.07 9.04 -20.24
C ASN A 138 -16.07 8.95 -18.72
N ARG A 139 -17.28 8.91 -18.15
CA ARG A 139 -17.44 8.70 -16.71
C ARG A 139 -16.97 7.28 -16.37
N PRO A 140 -16.04 7.11 -15.40
CA PRO A 140 -15.70 5.77 -14.92
C PRO A 140 -16.96 5.10 -14.37
N ALA A 141 -17.16 3.84 -14.75
CA ALA A 141 -18.27 3.01 -14.29
C ALA A 141 -18.17 2.67 -12.80
#